data_AF-A0A9X0L4I7-F1
#
_entry.id   AF-A0A9X0L4I7-F1
#
_cell.length_a   1.000
_cell.length_b   1.000
_cell.length_c   1.000
_cell.angle_alpha   90.00
_cell.angle_beta   90.00
_cell.angle_gamma   90.00
#
_symmetry.space_group_name_H-M   'P 1'
#
loop_
_entity.id
_entity.type
_entity.pdbx_description
1 polymer ?
#
loop_
_entity_poly.entity_id
_entity_poly.type
_entity_poly.pdbx_seq_one_letter_code
_entity_poly.pdbx_strand_id
1 'polypeptide(L)'
;MAYINYSDVREDDGHLVRELHGVTLVQILDYLLANYSWAELDDRIRINCFANNPTKKSSLNFLRRTPWAREKVEQLYIDTRARELVRLRRTENQQAADNKPEQTQ
;
A
#
# COMPACT_ATOMS: atom_id res chain seq x y z
N MET A 1 -10.60 -11.02 -19.37
CA MET A 1 -10.22 -10.09 -18.28
C MET A 1 -8.98 -10.64 -17.61
N ALA A 2 -7.84 -9.97 -17.72
CA ALA A 2 -6.66 -10.40 -16.97
C ALA A 2 -6.96 -10.17 -15.48
N TYR A 3 -7.10 -11.24 -14.70
CA TYR A 3 -7.14 -11.13 -13.26
C TYR A 3 -5.77 -10.61 -12.84
N ILE A 4 -5.73 -9.35 -12.39
CA ILE A 4 -4.50 -8.76 -11.88
C ILE A 4 -4.14 -9.56 -10.64
N ASN A 5 -3.06 -10.33 -10.72
CA ASN A 5 -2.56 -11.04 -9.55
C ASN A 5 -1.82 -10.05 -8.67
N TYR A 6 -2.50 -9.54 -7.64
CA TYR A 6 -1.93 -8.55 -6.70
C TYR A 6 -0.67 -9.08 -5.98
N SER A 7 -0.48 -10.40 -5.91
CA SER A 7 0.71 -11.00 -5.32
C SER A 7 1.98 -10.82 -6.15
N ASP A 8 1.85 -10.50 -7.44
CA ASP A 8 2.97 -10.47 -8.39
C ASP A 8 3.28 -9.04 -8.88
N VAL A 9 2.69 -8.03 -8.23
CA VAL A 9 2.97 -6.63 -8.54
C VAL A 9 4.39 -6.30 -8.11
N ARG A 10 5.19 -5.86 -9.07
CA ARG A 10 6.57 -5.40 -8.89
C ARG A 10 6.62 -3.89 -8.76
N GLU A 11 7.56 -3.36 -7.99
CA GLU A 11 7.98 -1.96 -8.05
C GLU A 11 8.90 -1.75 -9.29
N ASP A 12 9.34 -0.52 -9.53
CA ASP A 12 10.15 -0.17 -10.71
C ASP A 12 11.56 -0.79 -10.67
N ASP A 13 12.06 -1.11 -9.48
CA ASP A 13 13.31 -1.83 -9.27
C ASP A 13 13.20 -3.35 -9.53
N GLY A 14 11.99 -3.84 -9.85
CA GLY A 14 11.70 -5.23 -10.15
C GLY A 14 11.40 -6.11 -8.93
N HIS A 15 11.47 -5.59 -7.71
CA HIS A 15 11.12 -6.31 -6.49
C HIS A 15 9.61 -6.43 -6.31
N LEU A 16 9.17 -7.52 -5.69
CA LEU A 16 7.76 -7.72 -5.39
C LEU A 16 7.34 -6.90 -4.19
N VAL A 17 6.19 -6.21 -4.29
CA VAL A 17 5.63 -5.43 -3.18
C VAL A 17 5.44 -6.29 -1.92
N ARG A 18 5.08 -7.57 -2.09
CA ARG A 18 4.88 -8.53 -0.99
C ARG A 18 6.14 -8.84 -0.18
N GLU A 19 7.33 -8.57 -0.72
CA GLU A 19 8.60 -8.82 -0.03
C GLU A 19 8.95 -7.69 0.95
N LEU A 20 8.23 -6.56 0.91
CA LEU A 20 8.49 -5.39 1.76
C LEU A 20 9.97 -4.96 1.73
N HIS A 21 10.60 -5.09 0.57
CA HIS A 21 12.04 -4.93 0.41
C HIS A 21 12.48 -3.51 0.85
N GLY A 22 13.26 -3.42 1.92
CA GLY A 22 13.75 -2.15 2.48
C GLY A 22 12.69 -1.29 3.17
N VAL A 23 11.46 -1.79 3.35
CA VAL A 23 10.36 -1.02 3.96
C VAL A 23 10.28 -1.30 5.46
N THR A 24 10.40 -0.25 6.26
CA THR A 24 10.26 -0.33 7.71
C THR A 24 8.80 -0.26 8.16
N LEU A 25 8.49 -0.83 9.32
CA LEU A 25 7.14 -0.75 9.91
C LEU A 25 6.65 0.70 10.11
N VAL A 26 7.57 1.64 10.32
CA VAL A 26 7.26 3.08 10.41
C VAL A 26 6.78 3.61 9.08
N GLN A 27 7.49 3.31 7.98
CA GLN A 27 7.11 3.72 6.64
C GLN A 27 5.77 3.09 6.21
N ILE A 28 5.55 1.82 6.56
CA ILE A 28 4.28 1.13 6.31
C ILE A 28 3.13 1.89 6.98
N LEU A 29 3.26 2.19 8.27
CA LEU A 29 2.22 2.90 9.01
C LEU A 29 2.00 4.31 8.46
N ASP A 30 3.06 5.02 8.09
CA ASP A 30 2.99 6.36 7.54
C ASP A 30 2.29 6.39 6.19
N TYR A 31 2.60 5.43 5.33
CA TYR A 31 1.94 5.25 4.05
C TYR A 31 0.45 4.95 4.23
N LEU A 32 0.10 4.07 5.17
CA LEU A 32 -1.29 3.76 5.47
C LEU A 32 -2.05 4.97 6.02
N LEU A 33 -1.44 5.77 6.89
CA LEU A 33 -2.05 7.00 7.41
C LEU A 33 -2.19 8.12 6.37
N ALA A 34 -1.36 8.10 5.32
CA ALA A 34 -1.52 9.01 4.19
C ALA A 34 -2.71 8.63 3.29
N ASN A 35 -3.09 7.34 3.27
CA ASN A 35 -4.18 6.82 2.44
C ASN A 35 -5.50 6.62 3.22
N TYR A 36 -5.42 6.44 4.54
CA TYR A 36 -6.53 6.10 5.41
C TYR A 36 -6.49 6.93 6.70
N SER A 37 -7.66 7.30 7.19
CA SER A 37 -7.84 7.83 8.53
C SER A 37 -7.73 6.71 9.58
N TRP A 38 -7.47 7.10 10.84
CA TRP A 38 -7.42 6.14 11.96
C TRP A 38 -8.70 5.31 12.11
N ALA A 39 -9.87 5.90 11.85
CA ALA A 39 -11.15 5.21 11.89
C ALA A 39 -11.25 4.12 10.82
N GLU A 40 -10.77 4.38 9.60
CA GLU A 40 -10.74 3.38 8.53
C GLU A 40 -9.73 2.27 8.83
N LEU A 41 -8.61 2.59 9.47
CA LEU A 41 -7.65 1.59 9.90
C LEU A 41 -8.23 0.69 10.99
N ASP A 42 -9.00 1.22 11.93
CA ASP A 42 -9.70 0.41 12.95
C ASP A 42 -10.81 -0.46 12.33
N ASP A 43 -11.54 0.06 11.35
CA ASP A 43 -12.56 -0.72 10.64
C ASP A 43 -11.95 -1.92 9.88
N ARG A 44 -10.81 -1.71 9.23
CA ARG A 44 -10.07 -2.75 8.50
C ARG A 44 -9.33 -3.71 9.43
N ILE A 45 -8.72 -3.17 10.48
CA ILE A 45 -7.87 -3.89 11.43
C ILE A 45 -8.39 -3.51 12.81
N ARG A 46 -9.39 -4.25 13.28
CA ARG A 46 -10.08 -3.99 14.54
C ARG A 46 -9.16 -4.23 15.75
N ILE A 47 -8.41 -3.20 16.11
CA ILE A 47 -7.43 -3.20 17.20
C ILE A 47 -7.53 -1.92 18.02
N ASN A 48 -7.50 -2.08 19.34
CA ASN A 48 -7.70 -0.97 20.27
C ASN A 48 -6.72 0.20 20.09
N CYS A 49 -5.52 -0.03 19.55
CA CYS A 49 -4.55 1.05 19.34
C CYS A 49 -4.95 2.05 18.24
N PHE A 50 -5.86 1.68 17.33
CA PHE A 50 -6.39 2.59 16.30
C PHE A 50 -7.70 3.26 16.75
N ALA A 51 -8.50 2.59 17.58
CA ALA A 51 -9.73 3.15 18.15
C ALA A 51 -9.49 4.15 19.30
N ASN A 52 -8.57 3.85 20.23
CA ASN A 52 -8.44 4.61 21.48
C ASN A 52 -7.15 5.45 21.53
N ASN A 53 -7.32 6.78 21.43
CA ASN A 53 -6.25 7.78 21.40
C ASN A 53 -5.10 7.39 20.44
N PRO A 54 -5.41 7.23 19.14
CA PRO A 54 -4.44 6.70 18.19
C PRO A 54 -3.28 7.67 18.02
N THR A 55 -2.08 7.19 18.32
CA THR A 55 -0.84 7.93 18.06
C THR A 55 0.16 7.02 17.39
N LYS A 56 0.95 7.56 16.46
CA LYS A 56 1.97 6.80 15.73
C LYS A 56 2.90 6.03 16.68
N LYS A 57 3.37 6.69 17.76
CA LYS A 57 4.27 6.07 18.74
C LYS A 57 3.61 4.90 19.49
N SER A 58 2.37 5.07 19.96
CA SER A 58 1.64 4.01 20.66
C SER A 58 1.36 2.82 19.74
N SER A 59 0.90 3.09 18.51
CA SER A 59 0.65 2.08 17.49
C SER A 59 1.91 1.29 17.16
N LEU A 60 3.05 1.94 16.92
CA LEU A 60 4.31 1.24 16.66
C LEU A 60 4.77 0.37 17.82
N ASN A 61 4.65 0.85 19.05
CA ASN A 61 4.96 0.05 20.23
C ASN A 61 4.03 -1.16 20.36
N PHE A 62 2.74 -1.00 20.07
CA PHE A 62 1.77 -2.09 20.06
C PHE A 62 2.08 -3.13 18.98
N LEU A 63 2.31 -2.70 17.74
CA LEU A 63 2.63 -3.57 16.59
C LEU A 63 3.97 -4.29 16.78
N ARG A 64 4.93 -3.69 17.52
CA ARG A 64 6.18 -4.38 17.90
C ARG A 64 5.95 -5.55 18.86
N ARG A 65 4.95 -5.43 19.75
CA ARG A 65 4.64 -6.43 20.78
C ARG A 65 3.59 -7.45 20.34
N THR A 66 2.87 -7.17 19.25
CA THR A 66 1.73 -7.96 18.78
C THR A 66 1.93 -8.39 17.32
N PRO A 67 2.62 -9.52 17.06
CA PRO A 67 3.00 -9.94 15.71
C PRO A 67 1.82 -10.09 14.74
N TRP A 68 0.74 -10.76 15.15
CA TRP A 68 -0.43 -10.95 14.30
C TRP A 68 -1.06 -9.63 13.83
N ALA A 69 -0.99 -8.57 14.65
CA ALA A 69 -1.52 -7.25 14.29
C ALA A 69 -0.59 -6.57 13.29
N ARG A 70 0.73 -6.73 13.44
CA ARG A 70 1.74 -6.27 12.48
C ARG A 70 1.54 -6.92 11.12
N GLU A 71 1.37 -8.24 11.08
CA GLU A 71 1.12 -8.97 9.84
C GLU A 71 -0.12 -8.43 9.10
N LYS A 72 -1.22 -8.14 9.82
CA LYS A 72 -2.40 -7.53 9.21
C LYS A 72 -2.13 -6.14 8.63
N VAL A 73 -1.34 -5.32 9.32
CA VAL A 73 -0.94 -3.98 8.86
C VAL A 73 -0.06 -4.08 7.61
N GLU A 74 0.89 -5.01 7.59
CA GLU A 74 1.76 -5.31 6.45
C GLU A 74 0.95 -5.79 5.23
N GLN A 75 -0.02 -6.70 5.43
CA GLN A 75 -0.91 -7.15 4.36
C GLN A 75 -1.75 -6.01 3.78
N LEU A 76 -2.34 -5.16 4.64
CA LEU A 76 -3.10 -4.00 4.19
C LEU A 76 -2.24 -3.04 3.37
N TYR A 77 -0.98 -2.87 3.75
CA TYR A 77 -0.03 -2.07 2.99
C TYR A 77 0.25 -2.67 1.61
N ILE A 78 0.53 -3.97 1.52
CA ILE A 78 0.76 -4.67 0.25
C ILE A 78 -0.44 -4.48 -0.68
N ASP A 79 -1.65 -4.71 -0.18
CA ASP A 79 -2.88 -4.57 -0.97
C ASP A 79 -3.10 -3.14 -1.46
N THR A 80 -2.80 -2.15 -0.62
CA THR A 80 -2.98 -0.73 -0.96
C THR A 80 -1.94 -0.30 -1.99
N ARG A 81 -0.68 -0.66 -1.78
CA ARG A 81 0.44 -0.35 -2.67
C ARG A 81 0.31 -1.04 -4.02
N ALA A 82 -0.05 -2.32 -4.03
CA ALA A 82 -0.27 -3.07 -5.27
C ALA A 82 -1.43 -2.46 -6.10
N ARG A 83 -2.52 -2.05 -5.44
CA ARG A 83 -3.64 -1.34 -6.11
C ARG A 83 -3.21 0.02 -6.66
N GLU A 84 -2.39 0.76 -5.94
CA GLU A 84 -1.84 2.05 -6.40
C GLU A 84 -0.99 1.86 -7.67
N LEU A 85 0.00 0.97 -7.65
CA LEU A 85 0.91 0.74 -8.79
C LEU A 85 0.16 0.28 -10.04
N VAL A 86 -0.83 -0.60 -9.88
CA VAL A 86 -1.70 -1.04 -10.98
C VAL A 86 -2.45 0.13 -11.61
N ARG A 87 -2.93 1.07 -10.80
CA ARG A 87 -3.62 2.28 -11.30
C ARG A 87 -2.64 3.19 -12.03
N LEU A 88 -1.46 3.45 -11.46
CA LEU A 88 -0.44 4.32 -12.07
C LEU A 88 -0.01 3.80 -13.45
N ARG A 89 0.30 2.51 -13.56
CA ARG A 89 0.66 1.87 -14.83
C ARG A 89 -0.43 2.00 -15.89
N ARG A 90 -1.70 1.91 -15.49
CA ARG A 90 -2.81 2.12 -16.42
C ARG A 90 -2.83 3.57 -16.93
N THR A 91 -2.63 4.54 -16.05
CA THR A 91 -2.59 5.96 -16.42
C THR A 91 -1.43 6.28 -17.36
N GLU A 92 -0.24 5.75 -17.10
CA GLU A 92 0.95 5.92 -17.95
C GLU A 92 0.72 5.35 -19.35
N ASN A 93 0.19 4.12 -19.43
CA ASN A 93 -0.13 3.49 -20.72
C ASN A 93 -1.20 4.26 -21.50
N GLN A 94 -2.18 4.85 -20.81
CA GLN A 94 -3.21 5.67 -21.45
C GLN A 94 -2.62 6.99 -21.99
N GLN A 95 -1.80 7.68 -21.20
CA GLN A 95 -1.11 8.89 -21.66
C GLN A 95 -0.15 8.62 -22.82
N ALA A 96 0.52 7.46 -22.85
CA ALA A 96 1.36 7.06 -23.97
C ALA A 96 0.55 6.78 -25.25
N ALA A 97 -0.67 6.24 -25.11
CA ALA A 97 -1.59 6.04 -26.24
C ALA A 97 -2.11 7.38 -26.79
N ASP A 98 -2.40 8.33 -25.90
CA ASP A 98 -2.94 9.64 -26.26
C ASP A 98 -1.85 10.60 -26.81
N ASN A 99 -0.57 10.43 -26.41
CA ASN A 99 0.57 11.23 -26.90
C ASN A 99 1.28 10.61 -28.12
N LYS A 100 0.64 9.71 -28.88
CA LYS A 100 1.20 9.28 -30.17
C LYS A 100 1.22 10.50 -31.10
N PRO A 101 2.38 10.99 -31.58
CA PRO A 101 2.38 12.07 -32.54
C PRO A 101 1.62 11.57 -33.77
N GLU A 102 0.58 12.30 -34.13
CA GLU A 102 -0.08 12.18 -35.42
C GLU A 102 1.04 12.35 -36.45
N GLN A 103 1.48 11.23 -37.03
CA GLN A 103 2.45 11.23 -38.10
C GLN A 103 1.74 11.83 -39.32
N THR A 104 1.71 13.15 -39.38
CA THR A 104 1.23 13.88 -40.54
C THR A 104 2.43 14.21 -41.42
N GLN A 105 2.54 13.36 -42.43
CA GLN A 105 3.15 13.52 -43.76
C GLN A 105 4.67 13.54 -43.88
#